data_AF-A0A7G9Z7Z4-F1
#
_entry.id   AF-A0A7G9Z7Z4-F1
#
_cell.length_a   1.000
_cell.length_b   1.000
_cell.length_c   1.000
_cell.angle_alpha   90.00
_cell.angle_beta   90.00
_cell.angle_gamma   90.00
#
_symmetry.space_group_name_H-M   'P 1'
#
loop_
_entity.id
_entity.type
_entity.pdbx_description
1 polymer ?
#
loop_
_entity_poly.entity_id
_entity_poly.type
_entity_poly.pdbx_seq_one_letter_code
_entity_poly.pdbx_strand_id
1 'polypeptide(L)' 'MENKNDGKKNKGATFHNQRRSFRENKNPEADYEATHKYEESREYQIMVKVVDVFENDTNKVITVKV' A
#
# COMPACT_ATOMS: atom_id res chain seq x y z
N MET A 1 -15.92 -31.08 4.38
CA MET A 1 -14.67 -30.80 5.12
C MET A 1 -14.23 -29.42 4.69
N GLU A 2 -14.40 -28.45 5.58
CA GLU A 2 -14.24 -27.02 5.33
C GLU A 2 -12.88 -26.59 5.90
N ASN A 3 -11.94 -26.19 5.05
CA ASN A 3 -10.64 -25.71 5.50
C ASN A 3 -10.72 -24.21 5.77
N LYS A 4 -10.89 -23.88 7.05
CA LYS A 4 -10.74 -22.56 7.63
C LYS A 4 -9.26 -22.26 7.81
N ASN A 5 -8.77 -21.17 7.21
CA ASN A 5 -7.74 -20.32 7.84
C ASN A 5 -7.56 -18.96 7.13
N ASP A 6 -8.66 -18.24 6.94
CA ASP A 6 -8.62 -16.79 6.77
C ASP A 6 -8.79 -16.15 8.15
N GLY A 7 -7.69 -15.96 8.88
CA GLY A 7 -7.81 -15.72 10.32
C GLY A 7 -6.62 -15.13 11.05
N LYS A 8 -5.87 -14.19 10.46
CA LYS A 8 -5.02 -13.29 11.27
C LYS A 8 -4.81 -11.92 10.60
N LYS A 9 -5.87 -11.11 10.59
CA LYS A 9 -5.73 -9.66 10.38
C LYS A 9 -5.01 -9.07 11.60
N ASN A 10 -3.75 -8.67 11.44
CA ASN A 10 -3.01 -7.91 12.43
C ASN A 10 -3.72 -6.56 12.65
N LYS A 11 -4.51 -6.45 13.72
CA LYS A 11 -5.25 -5.24 14.13
C LYS A 11 -4.35 -4.11 14.69
N GLY A 12 -3.03 -4.28 14.67
CA GLY A 12 -2.06 -3.33 15.25
C GLY A 12 -1.14 -2.63 14.24
N ALA A 13 -1.25 -2.92 12.94
CA ALA A 13 -0.51 -2.16 11.92
C ALA A 13 -1.32 -0.93 11.52
N THR A 14 -0.79 0.27 11.81
CA THR A 14 -1.41 1.57 11.47
C THR A 14 -1.61 1.76 9.97
N PHE A 15 -0.79 1.10 9.15
CA PHE A 15 -0.91 1.08 7.69
C PHE A 15 -0.81 -0.36 7.19
N HIS A 16 -1.79 -0.77 6.38
CA HIS A 16 -1.75 -2.03 5.65
C HIS A 16 -1.23 -1.74 4.25
N ASN A 17 -0.18 -2.45 3.81
CA ASN A 17 0.37 -2.28 2.47
C ASN A 17 -0.67 -2.76 1.44
N GLN A 18 -1.26 -1.82 0.70
CA GLN A 18 -2.29 -2.11 -0.31
C GLN A 18 -1.70 -2.31 -1.72
N ARG A 19 -0.61 -1.60 -2.07
CA ARG A 19 0.02 -1.67 -3.39
C ARG A 19 1.54 -1.51 -3.27
N ARG A 20 2.27 -2.34 -4.02
CA ARG A 20 3.72 -2.28 -4.18
C ARG A 20 4.08 -2.54 -5.63
N SER A 21 4.76 -1.60 -6.27
CA SER A 21 5.31 -1.73 -7.62
C SER A 21 6.83 -1.54 -7.57
N PHE A 22 7.57 -2.29 -8.36
CA PHE A 22 9.04 -2.23 -8.46
C PHE A 22 9.46 -2.26 -9.92
N ARG A 23 10.60 -1.64 -10.25
CA ARG A 23 11.19 -1.75 -11.59
C ARG A 23 11.73 -3.16 -11.79
N GLU A 24 11.43 -3.76 -12.93
CA GLU A 24 12.00 -5.03 -13.34
C GLU A 24 13.03 -4.80 -14.45
N ASN A 25 14.07 -5.64 -14.54
CA ASN A 25 15.09 -5.52 -15.60
C ASN A 25 14.51 -5.54 -17.03
N LYS A 26 13.32 -6.13 -17.22
CA LYS A 26 12.62 -6.21 -18.50
C LYS A 26 11.64 -5.06 -18.75
N ASN A 27 11.24 -4.35 -17.69
CA ASN A 27 10.37 -3.19 -17.77
C ASN A 27 10.86 -2.14 -16.76
N PRO A 28 11.63 -1.13 -17.21
CA PRO A 28 12.25 -0.14 -16.34
C PRO A 28 11.24 0.86 -15.75
N GLU A 29 9.96 0.75 -16.09
CA GLU A 29 8.92 1.65 -15.57
C GLU A 29 8.31 1.09 -14.28
N ALA A 30 8.27 1.93 -13.24
CA ALA A 30 7.47 1.66 -12.06
C ALA A 30 6.14 2.39 -12.21
N ASP A 31 5.03 1.77 -11.79
CA ASP A 31 3.75 2.48 -11.75
C ASP A 31 3.82 3.63 -10.76
N TYR A 32 3.76 4.86 -11.27
CA TYR A 32 3.70 6.06 -10.44
C TYR A 32 2.27 6.39 -9.99
N GLU A 33 1.28 5.65 -10.48
CA GLU A 33 -0.14 5.87 -10.18
C GLU A 33 -0.74 4.72 -9.37
N ALA A 34 -1.42 5.07 -8.27
CA ALA A 34 -2.16 4.13 -7.45
C ALA A 34 -3.64 4.54 -7.38
N THR A 35 -4.54 3.67 -7.84
CA THR A 35 -5.99 3.87 -7.73
C THR A 35 -6.57 2.89 -6.72
N HIS A 36 -7.41 3.38 -5.80
CA HIS A 36 -8.18 2.55 -4.89
C HIS A 36 -9.56 3.17 -4.67
N LYS A 37 -10.60 2.33 -4.69
CA LYS A 37 -11.97 2.75 -4.39
C LYS A 37 -12.27 2.42 -2.93
N TYR A 38 -12.53 3.45 -2.14
CA TYR A 38 -13.02 3.30 -0.78
C TYR A 38 -14.57 3.18 -0.79
N GLU A 39 -15.11 2.24 -0.03
CA GLU A 39 -16.56 1.98 0.03
C GLU A 39 -17.28 2.93 1.01
N GLU A 40 -16.60 3.35 2.05
CA GLU A 40 -17.15 4.22 3.10
C GLU A 40 -16.69 5.66 2.91
N SER A 41 -17.60 6.63 3.11
CA SER A 41 -17.23 8.04 3.16
C SER A 41 -16.69 8.38 4.55
N ARG A 42 -15.38 8.65 4.62
CA ARG A 42 -14.67 9.02 5.85
C ARG A 42 -13.30 9.61 5.52
N GLU A 43 -12.58 10.00 6.56
CA GLU A 43 -11.20 10.45 6.46
C GLU A 43 -10.25 9.24 6.46
N TYR A 44 -9.31 9.23 5.52
CA TYR A 44 -8.30 8.21 5.34
C TYR A 44 -6.91 8.82 5.37
N GLN A 45 -5.97 8.13 6.01
CA GLN A 45 -4.55 8.44 5.91
C GLN A 45 -3.89 7.45 4.94
N ILE A 46 -3.24 8.00 3.92
CA ILE A 46 -2.53 7.24 2.89
C ILE A 46 -1.04 7.50 3.08
N MET A 47 -0.26 6.45 3.33
CA MET A 47 1.19 6.53 3.38
C MET A 47 1.79 6.05 2.06
N VAL A 48 2.60 6.90 1.44
CA VAL A 48 3.40 6.55 0.27
C VAL A 48 4.85 6.42 0.72
N LYS A 49 5.44 5.23 0.52
CA LYS A 49 6.85 4.94 0.76
C LYS A 49 7.54 4.72 -0.58
N VAL A 50 8.56 5.50 -0.87
CA VAL A 50 9.44 5.30 -2.04
C VAL A 50 10.77 4.79 -1.50
N VAL A 51 11.24 3.67 -2.04
CA VAL A 51 12.52 3.05 -1.68
C VAL A 51 13.38 2.98 -2.93
N ASP A 52 14.61 3.45 -2.85
CA ASP A 52 15.58 3.33 -3.94
C ASP A 52 16.33 1.98 -3.90
N VAL A 53 17.19 1.76 -4.89
CA VAL A 53 17.99 0.53 -5.01
C VAL A 53 19.07 0.38 -3.94
N PHE A 54 19.37 1.46 -3.21
CA PHE A 54 20.31 1.48 -2.09
C PHE A 54 19.59 1.39 -0.74
N GLU A 55 18.30 1.03 -0.75
CA GLU A 55 17.46 0.90 0.44
C GLU A 55 17.19 2.22 1.18
N ASN A 56 17.52 3.37 0.60
CA ASN A 56 17.09 4.64 1.17
C ASN A 56 15.61 4.85 0.90
N ASP A 57 14.88 5.28 1.92
CA ASP A 57 13.45 5.53 1.79
C ASP A 57 13.00 6.94 2.17
N THR A 58 11.96 7.38 1.48
CA THR A 58 11.23 8.61 1.79
C THR A 58 9.75 8.28 1.94
N ASN A 59 9.14 8.81 3.00
CA ASN A 59 7.74 8.58 3.34
C ASN A 59 6.96 9.90 3.29
N LYS A 60 5.73 9.83 2.78
CA LYS A 60 4.77 10.93 2.84
C LYS A 60 3.41 10.40 3.27
N VAL A 61 2.78 11.05 4.26
CA VAL A 61 1.41 10.78 4.67
C VAL A 61 0.49 11.85 4.11
N ILE A 62 -0.61 11.43 3.49
CA ILE A 62 -1.63 12.29 2.89
C ILE A 62 -2.97 11.96 3.53
N THR A 63 -3.67 12.97 4.00
CA THR A 63 -5.03 12.84 4.51
C THR A 63 -6.02 13.14 3.39
N VAL A 64 -6.95 12.21 3.14
CA VAL A 64 -7.98 12.35 2.10
C VAL A 64 -9.35 12.08 2.73
N LYS A 65 -10.33 12.91 2.39
CA LYS A 65 -11.73 12.66 2.71
C LYS A 65 -12.45 12.16 1.46
N VAL A 66 -13.01 10.95 1.55
CA VAL A 66 -13.79 10.30 0.48
C VAL A 66 -15.27 10.42 0.77
#